data_AF-A0A6A5GHK5-F1
#
_entry.id   AF-A0A6A5GHK5-F1
#
_cell.length_a   1.000
_cell.length_b   1.000
_cell.length_c   1.000
_cell.angle_alpha   90.00
_cell.angle_beta   90.00
_cell.angle_gamma   90.00
#
_symmetry.space_group_name_H-M   'P 1'
#
loop_
_entity.id
_entity.type
_entity.pdbx_description
1 polymer ?
#
loop_
_entity_poly.entity_id
_entity_poly.type
_entity_poly.pdbx_seq_one_letter_code
_entity_poly.pdbx_strand_id
1 'polypeptide(L)'
;MFLLGLLLLNLFGNLSAAGTGPTCPDGFTLLNDSKCVKLYETAMTYVKAVKTCRSIIKGDIVSVHKNTDNQALLNLINSHHSVRPIWLGLTCVTSNPNSCSWDDNSGAASYYNNFAKSNPNLSAGKNVYMLVSGSSTGKWISADGNLVSLSFVCETPSSLVPDDESCSPASPTTFLFAYSNDLNPTDVLEVWSHFDQHREEISNKSVVFANVRFDLRKAEDIFYHTNFSDVMDSVEAHLPDSDLGFTDVGTGSDILSIIQKFINDGQKAPICGSAMLILLKRYPNEQNIDDIVAKLRKHHIYIYVVTHEVPSGGLYSQTMYDIATRTNGYCSFGIDQNFLYAATNGGAYYSHYLFYSTNIPVSGKNGTVALPLMTVPDLETDYLIMTIQDHGPLTSFIRQEIDWNAVGTDLSGGEAENIWDFGWVKGNGTFYELSWQPSPNYVYNMTFSYAFTDRSSQVLQFRAFTEDENVINTWIPYDN
;
A
#
# COMPACT_ATOMS: atom_id res chain seq x y z
N MET A 1 -32.37 -62.23 -31.48
CA MET A 1 -33.05 -62.20 -30.16
C MET A 1 -32.14 -61.43 -29.22
N PHE A 2 -32.53 -60.20 -28.90
CA PHE A 2 -31.97 -59.22 -27.95
C PHE A 2 -30.45 -59.01 -27.86
N LEU A 3 -29.99 -57.89 -28.47
CA LEU A 3 -28.77 -57.17 -28.10
C LEU A 3 -29.14 -56.07 -27.09
N LEU A 4 -28.53 -56.07 -25.90
CA LEU A 4 -28.48 -54.91 -25.00
C LEU A 4 -27.37 -53.97 -25.48
N GLY A 5 -27.73 -52.77 -25.93
CA GLY A 5 -26.81 -51.67 -26.19
C GLY A 5 -26.92 -50.63 -25.07
N LEU A 6 -25.79 -50.34 -24.41
CA LEU A 6 -25.62 -49.18 -23.54
C LEU A 6 -25.86 -47.88 -24.32
N LEU A 7 -26.71 -47.00 -23.80
CA LEU A 7 -26.78 -45.60 -24.22
C LEU A 7 -26.38 -44.74 -23.01
N LEU A 8 -25.10 -44.38 -22.92
CA LEU A 8 -24.65 -43.26 -22.10
C LEU A 8 -24.89 -41.98 -22.91
N LEU A 9 -25.91 -41.22 -22.54
CA LEU A 9 -26.14 -39.88 -23.07
C LEU A 9 -25.14 -38.91 -22.42
N ASN A 10 -24.23 -38.40 -23.25
CA ASN A 10 -23.42 -37.22 -22.97
C ASN A 10 -24.34 -36.01 -22.71
N LEU A 11 -24.32 -35.50 -21.48
CA LEU A 11 -24.72 -34.13 -21.16
C LEU A 11 -23.45 -33.35 -20.84
N PHE A 12 -22.73 -32.93 -21.89
CA PHE A 12 -21.83 -31.78 -21.79
C PHE A 12 -22.72 -30.54 -21.72
N GLY A 13 -23.12 -30.16 -20.50
CA GLY A 13 -23.53 -28.80 -20.23
C GLY A 13 -22.28 -27.93 -20.33
N ASN A 14 -22.22 -27.09 -21.37
CA ASN A 14 -21.26 -26.00 -21.46
C ASN A 14 -21.44 -25.11 -20.22
N LEU A 15 -20.57 -25.27 -19.21
CA LEU A 15 -20.29 -24.17 -18.29
C LEU A 15 -19.51 -23.13 -19.10
N SER A 16 -20.23 -22.13 -19.62
CA SER A 16 -19.61 -20.86 -19.94
C SER A 16 -18.98 -20.33 -18.65
N ALA A 17 -17.65 -20.27 -18.62
CA ALA A 17 -16.92 -19.56 -17.59
C ALA A 17 -17.43 -18.10 -17.56
N ALA A 18 -18.15 -17.74 -16.50
CA ALA A 18 -18.48 -16.35 -16.24
C ALA A 18 -17.18 -15.61 -15.92
N GLY A 19 -16.89 -14.56 -16.69
CA GLY A 19 -15.62 -13.85 -16.66
C GLY A 19 -15.30 -13.21 -15.31
N THR A 20 -14.04 -13.32 -14.91
CA THR A 20 -13.41 -12.66 -13.76
C THR A 20 -13.11 -11.18 -14.06
N GLY A 21 -14.16 -10.40 -14.34
CA GLY A 21 -14.06 -8.96 -14.58
C GLY A 21 -14.35 -8.13 -13.32
N PRO A 22 -13.98 -6.82 -13.29
CA PRO A 22 -14.37 -5.91 -12.22
C PRO A 22 -15.88 -5.89 -12.02
N THR A 23 -16.36 -5.93 -10.77
CA THR A 23 -17.79 -5.71 -10.46
C THR A 23 -18.01 -4.36 -9.76
N CYS A 24 -19.21 -3.80 -9.92
CA CYS A 24 -19.60 -2.54 -9.29
C CYS A 24 -20.71 -2.73 -8.26
N PRO A 25 -20.79 -1.90 -7.21
CA PRO A 25 -21.90 -1.91 -6.28
C PRO A 25 -23.25 -1.71 -7.01
N ASP A 26 -24.34 -2.15 -6.38
CA ASP A 26 -25.67 -2.04 -6.98
C ASP A 26 -26.01 -0.59 -7.40
N GLY A 27 -26.35 -0.44 -8.68
CA GLY A 27 -26.66 0.85 -9.29
C GLY A 27 -25.45 1.70 -9.68
N PHE A 28 -24.23 1.15 -9.64
CA PHE A 28 -23.02 1.73 -10.23
C PHE A 28 -22.69 1.04 -11.56
N THR A 29 -22.07 1.79 -12.46
CA THR A 29 -21.60 1.33 -13.77
C THR A 29 -20.07 1.33 -13.78
N LEU A 30 -19.47 0.28 -14.36
CA LEU A 30 -18.03 0.20 -14.52
C LEU A 30 -17.56 1.14 -15.63
N LEU A 31 -16.59 2.00 -15.31
CA LEU A 31 -15.94 2.95 -16.21
C LEU A 31 -14.50 2.48 -16.47
N ASN A 32 -14.19 2.19 -17.74
CA ASN A 32 -12.84 1.81 -18.21
C ASN A 32 -12.16 0.71 -17.37
N ASP A 33 -12.92 -0.31 -16.94
CA ASP A 33 -12.44 -1.52 -16.26
C ASP A 33 -11.75 -1.30 -14.88
N SER A 34 -11.81 -0.11 -14.29
CA SER A 34 -11.13 0.15 -12.99
C SER A 34 -11.88 1.06 -12.01
N LYS A 35 -12.98 1.71 -12.41
CA LYS A 35 -13.70 2.69 -11.57
C LYS A 35 -15.19 2.47 -11.65
N CYS A 36 -15.88 2.42 -10.52
CA CYS A 36 -17.35 2.33 -10.51
C CYS A 36 -17.94 3.72 -10.33
N VAL A 37 -18.88 4.08 -11.19
CA VAL A 37 -19.48 5.42 -11.20
C VAL A 37 -20.99 5.36 -11.21
N LYS A 38 -21.62 6.36 -10.61
CA LYS A 38 -23.08 6.52 -10.60
C LYS A 38 -23.46 7.95 -10.90
N LEU A 39 -24.28 8.14 -11.93
CA LEU A 39 -24.83 9.44 -12.31
C LEU A 39 -26.04 9.79 -11.43
N TYR A 40 -25.99 10.98 -10.84
CA TYR A 40 -27.09 11.59 -10.12
C TYR A 40 -27.63 12.77 -10.95
N GLU A 41 -28.80 12.57 -11.57
CA GLU A 41 -29.42 13.59 -12.43
C GLU A 41 -30.00 14.76 -11.64
N THR A 42 -30.42 14.53 -10.40
CA THR A 42 -30.96 15.57 -9.51
C THR A 42 -29.91 16.63 -9.23
N ALA A 43 -30.13 17.82 -9.76
CA ALA A 43 -29.17 18.91 -9.66
C ALA A 43 -28.99 19.39 -8.22
N MET A 44 -27.74 19.47 -7.77
CA MET A 44 -27.36 19.93 -6.44
C MET A 44 -26.21 20.94 -6.49
N THR A 45 -26.10 21.77 -5.45
CA THR A 45 -24.91 22.58 -5.22
C THR A 45 -23.70 21.69 -5.02
N TYR A 46 -22.50 22.21 -5.32
CA TYR A 46 -21.26 21.44 -5.25
C TYR A 46 -21.07 20.78 -3.88
N VAL A 47 -21.24 21.54 -2.80
CA VAL A 47 -21.09 21.06 -1.42
C VAL A 47 -22.05 19.91 -1.11
N LYS A 48 -23.28 19.97 -1.64
CA LYS A 48 -24.27 18.89 -1.45
C LYS A 48 -23.91 17.66 -2.29
N ALA A 49 -23.47 17.85 -3.53
CA ALA A 49 -23.01 16.76 -4.40
C ALA A 49 -21.84 16.00 -3.77
N VAL A 50 -20.80 16.70 -3.31
CA VAL A 50 -19.66 16.11 -2.59
C VAL A 50 -20.14 15.34 -1.36
N LYS A 51 -21.01 15.94 -0.54
CA LYS A 51 -21.55 15.27 0.66
C LYS A 51 -22.37 14.01 0.30
N THR A 52 -23.12 14.03 -0.79
CA THR A 52 -23.85 12.85 -1.28
C THR A 52 -22.88 11.75 -1.71
N CYS A 53 -21.83 12.09 -2.47
CA CYS A 53 -20.86 11.10 -2.91
C CYS A 53 -20.08 10.49 -1.75
N ARG A 54 -19.68 11.31 -0.77
CA ARG A 54 -18.98 10.85 0.45
C ARG A 54 -19.84 10.05 1.42
N SER A 55 -21.16 9.95 1.19
CA SER A 55 -22.03 9.03 1.93
C SER A 55 -22.00 7.60 1.38
N ILE A 56 -21.40 7.40 0.21
CA ILE A 56 -21.13 6.09 -0.38
C ILE A 56 -19.82 5.57 0.24
N ILE A 57 -19.76 4.28 0.54
CA ILE A 57 -18.54 3.62 1.05
C ILE A 57 -17.37 3.87 0.09
N LYS A 58 -16.27 4.41 0.60
CA LYS A 58 -15.08 4.82 -0.19
C LYS A 58 -15.42 5.69 -1.42
N GLY A 59 -16.53 6.42 -1.35
CA GLY A 59 -17.04 7.22 -2.46
C GLY A 59 -16.58 8.67 -2.41
N ASP A 60 -16.34 9.26 -3.58
CA ASP A 60 -16.18 10.71 -3.72
C ASP A 60 -16.81 11.18 -5.05
N ILE A 61 -16.86 12.49 -5.27
CA ILE A 61 -17.28 13.06 -6.55
C ILE A 61 -16.21 12.80 -7.62
N VAL A 62 -16.64 12.53 -8.86
CA VAL A 62 -15.78 11.95 -9.89
C VAL A 62 -14.50 12.76 -10.18
N SER A 63 -13.38 12.06 -10.27
CA SER A 63 -12.07 12.54 -10.71
C SER A 63 -11.69 12.01 -12.09
N VAL A 64 -10.94 12.81 -12.86
CA VAL A 64 -10.61 12.51 -14.26
C VAL A 64 -9.12 12.74 -14.52
N HIS A 65 -8.36 11.65 -14.71
CA HIS A 65 -6.89 11.69 -14.82
C HIS A 65 -6.34 11.49 -16.23
N LYS A 66 -7.21 11.18 -17.21
CA LYS A 66 -6.80 10.95 -18.59
C LYS A 66 -7.98 11.19 -19.55
N ASN A 67 -7.66 11.42 -20.81
CA ASN A 67 -8.66 11.67 -21.84
C ASN A 67 -9.64 10.50 -22.01
N THR A 68 -9.19 9.25 -21.81
CA THR A 68 -10.07 8.07 -21.91
C THR A 68 -11.19 8.11 -20.88
N ASP A 69 -10.93 8.57 -19.65
CA ASP A 69 -11.92 8.66 -18.58
C ASP A 69 -12.91 9.78 -18.86
N ASN A 70 -12.39 10.91 -19.38
CA ASN A 70 -13.22 12.03 -19.81
C ASN A 70 -14.21 11.62 -20.90
N GLN A 71 -13.77 10.84 -21.90
CA GLN A 71 -14.64 10.35 -22.97
C GLN A 71 -15.62 9.29 -22.48
N ALA A 72 -15.18 8.36 -21.63
CA ALA A 72 -16.05 7.33 -21.06
C ALA A 72 -17.18 7.95 -20.22
N LEU A 73 -16.85 8.97 -19.42
CA LEU A 73 -17.81 9.70 -18.61
C LEU A 73 -18.86 10.41 -19.49
N LEU A 74 -18.44 11.03 -20.60
CA LEU A 74 -19.36 11.61 -21.58
C LEU A 74 -20.29 10.57 -22.19
N ASN A 75 -19.77 9.40 -22.56
CA ASN A 75 -20.56 8.33 -23.14
C ASN A 75 -21.63 7.82 -22.17
N LEU A 76 -21.26 7.65 -20.89
CA LEU A 76 -22.19 7.27 -19.82
C LEU A 76 -23.30 8.32 -19.62
N ILE A 77 -22.97 9.61 -19.64
CA ILE A 77 -23.96 10.68 -19.45
C ILE A 77 -24.91 10.75 -20.64
N ASN A 78 -24.37 10.65 -21.85
CA ASN A 78 -25.15 10.67 -23.09
C ASN A 78 -26.09 9.47 -23.21
N SER A 79 -25.73 8.31 -22.65
CA SER A 79 -26.62 7.12 -22.65
C SER A 79 -27.85 7.29 -21.75
N HIS A 80 -27.82 8.23 -20.79
CA HIS A 80 -28.94 8.56 -19.93
C HIS A 80 -29.77 9.75 -20.46
N HIS A 81 -29.49 10.21 -21.69
CA HIS A 81 -30.11 11.40 -22.30
C HIS A 81 -30.01 12.68 -21.44
N SER A 82 -29.03 12.74 -20.52
CA SER A 82 -28.82 13.92 -19.70
C SER A 82 -28.17 15.03 -20.54
N VAL A 83 -28.86 16.16 -20.63
CA VAL A 83 -28.37 17.36 -21.34
C VAL A 83 -27.65 18.34 -20.41
N ARG A 84 -27.61 18.05 -19.11
CA ARG A 84 -27.10 18.98 -18.09
C ARG A 84 -25.60 18.74 -17.84
N PRO A 85 -24.80 19.82 -17.73
CA PRO A 85 -23.42 19.71 -17.28
C PRO A 85 -23.33 19.01 -15.92
N ILE A 86 -22.19 18.38 -15.65
CA ILE A 86 -21.97 17.66 -14.39
C ILE A 86 -20.84 18.28 -13.57
N TRP A 87 -21.00 18.30 -12.25
CA TRP A 87 -19.88 18.61 -11.36
C TRP A 87 -18.77 17.57 -11.48
N LEU A 88 -17.52 18.02 -11.40
CA LEU A 88 -16.32 17.22 -11.20
C LEU A 88 -15.75 17.51 -9.83
N GLY A 89 -15.09 16.54 -9.21
CA GLY A 89 -14.43 16.70 -7.93
C GLY A 89 -13.16 17.52 -7.99
N LEU A 90 -13.19 18.71 -8.60
CA LEU A 90 -12.02 19.53 -8.84
C LEU A 90 -12.27 20.97 -8.36
N THR A 91 -11.34 21.45 -7.53
CA THR A 91 -11.37 22.79 -6.95
C THR A 91 -10.10 23.55 -7.32
N CYS A 92 -10.26 24.77 -7.83
CA CYS A 92 -9.15 25.63 -8.26
C CYS A 92 -8.95 26.80 -7.29
N VAL A 93 -7.71 27.00 -6.85
CA VAL A 93 -7.32 28.16 -6.01
C VAL A 93 -6.56 29.24 -6.79
N THR A 94 -6.01 28.88 -7.96
CA THR A 94 -5.41 29.82 -8.91
C THR A 94 -6.05 29.66 -10.29
N SER A 95 -5.76 30.59 -11.22
CA SER A 95 -6.18 30.47 -12.62
C SER A 95 -5.29 29.54 -13.46
N ASN A 96 -4.31 28.85 -12.84
CA ASN A 96 -3.49 27.84 -13.51
C ASN A 96 -4.20 26.46 -13.45
N PRO A 97 -4.61 25.89 -14.60
CA PRO A 97 -5.23 24.56 -14.67
C PRO A 97 -4.49 23.47 -13.91
N ASN A 98 -3.16 23.50 -13.97
CA ASN A 98 -2.30 22.45 -13.40
C ASN A 98 -2.23 22.49 -11.87
N SER A 99 -2.77 23.55 -11.25
CA SER A 99 -2.77 23.74 -9.79
C SER A 99 -4.12 23.47 -9.14
N CYS A 100 -5.14 23.10 -9.92
CA CYS A 100 -6.43 22.71 -9.36
C CYS A 100 -6.29 21.32 -8.72
N SER A 101 -6.85 21.17 -7.52
CA SER A 101 -6.74 19.94 -6.72
C SER A 101 -8.02 19.13 -6.80
N TRP A 102 -7.87 17.81 -6.94
CA TRP A 102 -8.98 16.88 -6.87
C TRP A 102 -9.42 16.66 -5.42
N ASP A 103 -10.73 16.59 -5.21
CA ASP A 103 -11.36 16.49 -3.89
C ASP A 103 -11.19 15.09 -3.25
N ASP A 104 -10.83 14.08 -4.06
CA ASP A 104 -10.54 12.69 -3.65
C ASP A 104 -9.07 12.48 -3.20
N ASN A 105 -8.30 13.57 -3.07
CA ASN A 105 -6.88 13.58 -2.73
C ASN A 105 -5.94 12.88 -3.74
N SER A 106 -6.38 12.63 -4.97
CA SER A 106 -5.55 12.10 -6.06
C SER A 106 -4.51 13.11 -6.62
N GLY A 107 -4.35 14.26 -5.97
CA GLY A 107 -3.37 15.30 -6.31
C GLY A 107 -3.93 16.39 -7.21
N ALA A 108 -3.05 17.02 -8.00
CA ALA A 108 -3.39 18.15 -8.86
C ALA A 108 -3.69 17.74 -10.31
N ALA A 109 -4.47 18.55 -11.03
CA ALA A 109 -4.79 18.37 -12.45
C ALA A 109 -3.63 18.73 -13.40
N SER A 110 -2.39 18.62 -12.93
CA SER A 110 -1.16 18.88 -13.71
C SER A 110 -0.91 17.80 -14.77
N TYR A 111 -1.27 16.56 -14.47
CA TYR A 111 -1.07 15.42 -15.38
C TYR A 111 -2.09 15.41 -16.52
N TYR A 112 -3.36 15.71 -16.23
CA TYR A 112 -4.41 15.84 -17.22
C TYR A 112 -5.41 16.91 -16.79
N ASN A 113 -5.72 17.81 -17.71
CA ASN A 113 -6.87 18.69 -17.58
C ASN A 113 -7.49 18.97 -18.95
N ASN A 114 -8.79 19.25 -18.97
CA ASN A 114 -9.53 19.52 -20.20
C ASN A 114 -10.32 20.84 -20.14
N PHE A 115 -9.75 21.86 -19.48
CA PHE A 115 -10.40 23.17 -19.37
C PHE A 115 -10.70 23.78 -20.75
N ALA A 116 -11.82 24.48 -20.84
CA ALA A 116 -12.07 25.37 -21.97
C ALA A 116 -11.16 26.59 -21.90
N LYS A 117 -11.02 27.28 -23.04
CA LYS A 117 -10.29 28.54 -23.09
C LYS A 117 -10.80 29.51 -22.01
N SER A 118 -9.86 30.21 -21.36
CA SER A 118 -10.12 31.15 -20.26
C SER A 118 -10.65 30.51 -18.96
N ASN A 119 -10.47 29.21 -18.78
CA ASN A 119 -10.73 28.51 -17.51
C ASN A 119 -9.46 27.80 -17.02
N PRO A 120 -9.27 27.63 -15.70
CA PRO A 120 -10.19 28.00 -14.61
C PRO A 120 -10.33 29.53 -14.41
N ASN A 121 -11.56 29.97 -14.19
CA ASN A 121 -11.92 31.37 -13.97
C ASN A 121 -12.45 31.57 -12.56
N LEU A 122 -11.58 32.03 -11.65
CA LEU A 122 -11.91 32.20 -10.23
C LEU A 122 -12.98 33.27 -9.98
N SER A 123 -13.18 34.22 -10.89
CA SER A 123 -14.27 35.21 -10.79
C SER A 123 -15.64 34.59 -11.06
N ALA A 124 -15.71 33.46 -11.78
CA ALA A 124 -16.93 32.68 -11.96
C ALA A 124 -17.17 31.69 -10.82
N GLY A 125 -16.11 31.36 -10.07
CA GLY A 125 -16.11 30.49 -8.89
C GLY A 125 -14.97 29.46 -8.93
N LYS A 126 -14.76 28.77 -7.81
CA LYS A 126 -13.61 27.86 -7.64
C LYS A 126 -13.89 26.40 -8.03
N ASN A 127 -15.15 26.01 -8.15
CA ASN A 127 -15.54 24.62 -8.42
C ASN A 127 -15.68 24.38 -9.93
N VAL A 128 -15.45 23.15 -10.37
CA VAL A 128 -15.34 22.83 -11.80
C VAL A 128 -16.43 21.86 -12.23
N TYR A 129 -16.99 22.11 -13.41
CA TYR A 129 -17.97 21.22 -14.04
C TYR A 129 -17.59 20.92 -15.50
N MET A 130 -18.05 19.77 -16.00
CA MET A 130 -17.87 19.33 -17.39
C MET A 130 -19.10 19.65 -18.23
N LEU A 131 -18.89 20.26 -19.40
CA LEU A 131 -19.91 20.38 -20.44
C LEU A 131 -20.12 19.03 -21.11
N VAL A 132 -21.37 18.59 -21.22
CA VAL A 132 -21.71 17.26 -21.79
C VAL A 132 -22.38 17.36 -23.16
N SER A 133 -22.73 18.58 -23.60
CA SER A 133 -23.40 18.86 -24.87
C SER A 133 -22.87 20.14 -25.53
N GLY A 134 -23.14 20.29 -26.83
CA GLY A 134 -22.75 21.45 -27.63
C GLY A 134 -21.34 21.37 -28.24
N SER A 135 -20.86 22.47 -28.82
CA SER A 135 -19.55 22.50 -29.51
C SER A 135 -18.33 22.35 -28.59
N SER A 136 -18.54 22.50 -27.27
CA SER A 136 -17.51 22.42 -26.24
C SER A 136 -17.67 21.18 -25.36
N THR A 137 -18.37 20.14 -25.83
CA THR A 137 -18.53 18.88 -25.10
C THR A 137 -17.18 18.34 -24.61
N GLY A 138 -17.16 17.87 -23.37
CA GLY A 138 -16.00 17.36 -22.66
C GLY A 138 -15.14 18.42 -21.98
N LYS A 139 -15.33 19.71 -22.28
CA LYS A 139 -14.52 20.78 -21.70
C LYS A 139 -14.97 21.19 -20.31
N TRP A 140 -14.01 21.61 -19.49
CA TRP A 140 -14.23 21.97 -18.09
C TRP A 140 -14.31 23.48 -17.90
N ILE A 141 -15.25 23.90 -17.05
CA ILE A 141 -15.60 25.32 -16.79
C ILE A 141 -15.69 25.56 -15.29
N SER A 142 -15.30 26.76 -14.84
CA SER A 142 -15.44 27.19 -13.45
C SER A 142 -16.84 27.73 -13.13
N ALA A 143 -17.33 27.44 -11.93
CA ALA A 143 -18.58 27.99 -11.38
C ALA A 143 -18.54 28.11 -9.86
N ASP A 144 -19.42 28.97 -9.33
CA ASP A 144 -19.66 29.09 -7.89
C ASP A 144 -20.52 27.91 -7.42
N GLY A 145 -19.87 26.97 -6.74
CA GLY A 145 -20.50 25.76 -6.22
C GLY A 145 -21.55 25.99 -5.14
N ASN A 146 -21.69 27.20 -4.59
CA ASN A 146 -22.75 27.55 -3.64
C ASN A 146 -24.03 28.05 -4.34
N LEU A 147 -23.91 28.58 -5.55
CA LEU A 147 -25.01 29.20 -6.28
C LEU A 147 -25.54 28.31 -7.41
N VAL A 148 -24.63 27.62 -8.10
CA VAL A 148 -24.99 26.77 -9.24
C VAL A 148 -25.38 25.39 -8.73
N SER A 149 -26.46 24.82 -9.30
CA SER A 149 -26.84 23.43 -9.06
C SER A 149 -26.75 22.63 -10.36
N LEU A 150 -25.97 21.56 -10.35
CA LEU A 150 -25.74 20.69 -11.51
C LEU A 150 -25.94 19.23 -11.12
N SER A 151 -26.19 18.39 -12.12
CA SER A 151 -26.06 16.94 -11.97
C SER A 151 -24.62 16.59 -11.60
N PHE A 152 -24.37 15.40 -11.09
CA PHE A 152 -23.04 15.01 -10.65
C PHE A 152 -22.84 13.52 -10.77
N VAL A 153 -21.60 13.08 -10.80
CA VAL A 153 -21.24 11.67 -10.83
C VAL A 153 -20.43 11.39 -9.58
N CYS A 154 -20.86 10.38 -8.83
CA CYS A 154 -20.05 9.82 -7.76
C CYS A 154 -19.23 8.66 -8.30
N GLU A 155 -18.03 8.50 -7.77
CA GLU A 155 -17.18 7.36 -8.00
C GLU A 155 -16.94 6.58 -6.72
N THR A 156 -16.62 5.31 -6.89
CA THR A 156 -16.18 4.38 -5.86
C THR A 156 -15.26 3.36 -6.54
N PRO A 157 -14.32 2.72 -5.83
CA PRO A 157 -13.47 1.68 -6.41
C PRO A 157 -14.28 0.57 -7.06
N SER A 158 -13.83 0.04 -8.20
CA SER A 158 -14.37 -1.22 -8.73
C SER A 158 -13.80 -2.40 -7.98
N SER A 159 -14.65 -3.35 -7.58
CA SER A 159 -14.19 -4.57 -6.93
C SER A 159 -13.53 -5.47 -7.99
N LEU A 160 -12.22 -5.30 -8.20
CA LEU A 160 -11.38 -6.26 -8.95
C LEU A 160 -10.85 -7.39 -8.06
N VAL A 161 -11.10 -7.27 -6.79
CA VAL A 161 -10.95 -8.26 -5.76
C VAL A 161 -12.09 -7.88 -4.81
N PRO A 162 -12.89 -8.82 -4.27
CA PRO A 162 -13.57 -8.48 -3.04
C PRO A 162 -12.46 -8.06 -2.08
N ASP A 163 -12.34 -6.76 -1.77
CA ASP A 163 -11.89 -6.37 -0.44
C ASP A 163 -12.67 -7.32 0.45
N ASP A 164 -11.96 -8.13 1.20
CA ASP A 164 -12.65 -9.01 2.11
C ASP A 164 -13.31 -8.09 3.14
N GLU A 165 -14.57 -7.70 2.91
CA GLU A 165 -15.43 -7.06 3.91
C GLU A 165 -15.54 -7.94 5.17
N SER A 166 -14.95 -9.15 5.18
CA SER A 166 -14.81 -9.97 6.38
C SER A 166 -13.92 -9.36 7.47
N CYS A 167 -13.04 -8.40 7.16
CA CYS A 167 -12.06 -7.92 8.13
C CYS A 167 -11.81 -6.40 8.08
N SER A 168 -11.64 -5.85 9.28
CA SER A 168 -11.21 -4.48 9.56
C SER A 168 -9.76 -4.46 10.04
N PRO A 169 -9.07 -3.31 10.09
CA PRO A 169 -7.74 -3.19 10.67
C PRO A 169 -7.61 -3.76 12.09
N ALA A 170 -8.69 -3.72 12.89
CA ALA A 170 -8.79 -4.27 14.24
C ALA A 170 -9.22 -5.74 14.30
N SER A 171 -9.44 -6.40 13.16
CA SER A 171 -9.83 -7.82 13.15
C SER A 171 -8.68 -8.70 13.68
N PRO A 172 -8.98 -9.70 14.54
CA PRO A 172 -7.97 -10.64 15.01
C PRO A 172 -7.23 -11.31 13.86
N THR A 173 -5.90 -11.40 13.97
CA THR A 173 -5.06 -11.86 12.85
C THR A 173 -3.92 -12.78 13.30
N THR A 174 -3.06 -13.13 12.35
CA THR A 174 -1.86 -13.94 12.55
C THR A 174 -0.60 -13.10 12.41
N PHE A 175 0.38 -13.32 13.28
CA PHE A 175 1.76 -12.89 13.06
C PHE A 175 2.58 -14.08 12.57
N LEU A 176 3.27 -13.94 11.42
CA LEU A 176 4.16 -14.97 10.89
C LEU A 176 5.61 -14.50 10.95
N PHE A 177 6.44 -15.27 11.67
CA PHE A 177 7.89 -15.14 11.67
C PHE A 177 8.51 -16.15 10.69
N ALA A 178 9.00 -15.66 9.56
CA ALA A 178 9.65 -16.45 8.53
C ALA A 178 11.15 -16.12 8.48
N TYR A 179 12.01 -17.13 8.46
CA TYR A 179 13.46 -16.91 8.41
C TYR A 179 14.17 -17.91 7.48
N SER A 180 15.15 -17.39 6.75
CA SER A 180 15.99 -18.17 5.83
C SER A 180 16.87 -19.14 6.62
N ASN A 181 16.94 -20.39 6.18
CA ASN A 181 17.85 -21.41 6.71
C ASN A 181 19.33 -21.07 6.47
N ASP A 182 19.64 -20.09 5.62
CA ASP A 182 21.02 -19.68 5.33
C ASP A 182 21.56 -18.63 6.33
N LEU A 183 20.74 -18.20 7.30
CA LEU A 183 21.14 -17.30 8.39
C LEU A 183 21.94 -18.03 9.47
N ASN A 184 22.65 -17.26 10.30
CA ASN A 184 23.23 -17.79 11.53
C ASN A 184 22.10 -18.07 12.54
N PRO A 185 22.05 -19.25 13.18
CA PRO A 185 21.10 -19.55 14.24
C PRO A 185 21.00 -18.49 15.34
N THR A 186 22.14 -17.90 15.72
CA THR A 186 22.17 -16.85 16.75
C THR A 186 21.41 -15.60 16.32
N ASP A 187 21.52 -15.17 15.06
CA ASP A 187 20.82 -13.98 14.57
C ASP A 187 19.30 -14.17 14.64
N VAL A 188 18.82 -15.37 14.28
CA VAL A 188 17.38 -15.73 14.36
C VAL A 188 16.90 -15.74 15.80
N LEU A 189 17.69 -16.31 16.73
CA LEU A 189 17.37 -16.31 18.15
C LEU A 189 17.37 -14.92 18.76
N GLU A 190 18.31 -14.05 18.40
CA GLU A 190 18.38 -12.68 18.91
C GLU A 190 17.14 -11.88 18.48
N VAL A 191 16.77 -11.94 17.19
CA VAL A 191 15.54 -11.30 16.69
C VAL A 191 14.30 -11.85 17.41
N TRP A 192 14.22 -13.17 17.58
CA TRP A 192 13.08 -13.79 18.27
C TRP A 192 13.04 -13.47 19.77
N SER A 193 14.19 -13.38 20.45
CA SER A 193 14.24 -13.02 21.87
C SER A 193 13.75 -11.59 22.12
N HIS A 194 13.92 -10.71 21.13
CA HIS A 194 13.35 -9.36 21.14
C HIS A 194 11.83 -9.39 20.98
N PHE A 195 11.29 -10.32 20.18
CA PHE A 195 9.86 -10.57 20.06
C PHE A 195 9.24 -10.99 21.39
N ASP A 196 9.90 -11.86 22.17
CA ASP A 196 9.41 -12.28 23.50
C ASP A 196 9.30 -11.12 24.50
N GLN A 197 10.20 -10.13 24.40
CA GLN A 197 10.13 -8.93 25.24
C GLN A 197 8.92 -8.04 24.93
N HIS A 198 8.34 -8.13 23.73
CA HIS A 198 7.23 -7.29 23.26
C HIS A 198 5.96 -8.13 22.97
N ARG A 199 5.85 -9.29 23.61
CA ARG A 199 4.78 -10.25 23.35
C ARG A 199 3.39 -9.68 23.65
N GLU A 200 3.27 -8.73 24.59
CA GLU A 200 1.98 -8.16 24.98
C GLU A 200 1.43 -7.27 23.86
N GLU A 201 2.28 -6.40 23.32
CA GLU A 201 2.01 -5.52 22.19
C GLU A 201 1.57 -6.34 20.97
N ILE A 202 2.26 -7.45 20.68
CA ILE A 202 1.95 -8.30 19.53
C ILE A 202 0.66 -9.11 19.76
N SER A 203 0.44 -9.58 20.99
CA SER A 203 -0.78 -10.29 21.36
C SER A 203 -2.03 -9.41 21.35
N ASN A 204 -1.89 -8.07 21.40
CA ASN A 204 -3.04 -7.16 21.31
C ASN A 204 -3.78 -7.29 19.96
N LYS A 205 -3.06 -7.58 18.87
CA LYS A 205 -3.67 -7.76 17.53
C LYS A 205 -3.66 -9.20 17.04
N SER A 206 -2.58 -9.93 17.32
CA SER A 206 -2.36 -11.26 16.77
C SER A 206 -2.85 -12.33 17.75
N VAL A 207 -3.84 -13.12 17.32
CA VAL A 207 -4.38 -14.24 18.11
C VAL A 207 -3.77 -15.59 17.75
N VAL A 208 -3.06 -15.65 16.62
CA VAL A 208 -2.27 -16.80 16.18
C VAL A 208 -0.85 -16.34 15.88
N PHE A 209 0.12 -17.13 16.30
CA PHE A 209 1.53 -16.96 16.02
C PHE A 209 1.99 -18.10 15.13
N ALA A 210 2.65 -17.77 14.05
CA ALA A 210 3.15 -18.76 13.11
C ALA A 210 4.66 -18.60 12.91
N ASN A 211 5.34 -19.70 12.64
CA ASN A 211 6.76 -19.69 12.28
C ASN A 211 7.04 -20.66 11.15
N VAL A 212 8.03 -20.32 10.33
CA VAL A 212 8.51 -21.19 9.26
C VAL A 212 9.97 -20.89 8.92
N ARG A 213 10.76 -21.95 8.80
CA ARG A 213 12.10 -21.90 8.22
C ARG A 213 12.01 -22.24 6.73
N PHE A 214 12.63 -21.40 5.90
CA PHE A 214 12.60 -21.56 4.44
C PHE A 214 14.02 -21.67 3.86
N ASP A 215 14.15 -21.86 2.54
CA ASP A 215 15.39 -22.20 1.82
C ASP A 215 15.91 -23.63 2.04
N LEU A 216 14.99 -24.59 2.12
CA LEU A 216 15.26 -26.01 2.42
C LEU A 216 15.15 -26.88 1.17
N ARG A 217 16.02 -27.90 1.04
CA ARG A 217 15.89 -28.91 -0.05
C ARG A 217 14.56 -29.67 0.02
N LYS A 218 14.02 -29.80 1.24
CA LYS A 218 12.69 -30.32 1.51
C LYS A 218 11.96 -29.29 2.36
N ALA A 219 10.99 -28.61 1.76
CA ALA A 219 10.20 -27.60 2.44
C ALA A 219 9.46 -28.18 3.66
N GLU A 220 9.37 -27.37 4.72
CA GLU A 220 8.61 -27.66 5.93
C GLU A 220 7.20 -27.04 5.85
N ASP A 221 6.34 -27.43 6.80
CA ASP A 221 5.04 -26.78 7.00
C ASP A 221 5.17 -25.49 7.80
N ILE A 222 4.21 -24.58 7.61
CA ILE A 222 4.08 -23.43 8.50
C ILE A 222 3.47 -23.98 9.78
N PHE A 223 4.13 -23.73 10.91
CA PHE A 223 3.64 -24.10 12.22
C PHE A 223 2.78 -22.97 12.76
N TYR A 224 1.60 -23.31 13.31
CA TYR A 224 0.62 -22.34 13.82
C TYR A 224 0.35 -22.64 15.30
N HIS A 225 0.38 -21.60 16.11
CA HIS A 225 0.34 -21.68 17.56
C HIS A 225 -0.60 -20.62 18.13
N THR A 226 -1.30 -20.93 19.21
CA THR A 226 -2.14 -19.97 19.94
C THR A 226 -1.47 -19.42 21.20
N ASN A 227 -0.35 -20.02 21.61
CA ASN A 227 0.41 -19.59 22.78
C ASN A 227 1.80 -19.15 22.36
N PHE A 228 2.28 -18.11 23.01
CA PHE A 228 3.61 -17.56 22.74
C PHE A 228 4.74 -18.54 23.09
N SER A 229 4.57 -19.32 24.18
CA SER A 229 5.56 -20.34 24.57
C SER A 229 5.72 -21.43 23.51
N ASP A 230 4.63 -21.83 22.84
CA ASP A 230 4.65 -22.91 21.86
C ASP A 230 5.39 -22.48 20.58
N VAL A 231 5.19 -21.23 20.15
CA VAL A 231 5.94 -20.68 19.00
C VAL A 231 7.41 -20.46 19.36
N MET A 232 7.74 -20.09 20.61
CA MET A 232 9.12 -20.00 21.07
C MET A 232 9.84 -21.35 21.02
N ASP A 233 9.23 -22.39 21.61
CA ASP A 233 9.75 -23.76 21.54
C ASP A 233 9.88 -24.24 20.08
N SER A 234 8.94 -23.84 19.22
CA SER A 234 8.98 -24.18 17.79
C SER A 234 10.14 -23.50 17.06
N VAL A 235 10.40 -22.22 17.31
CA VAL A 235 11.53 -21.50 16.69
C VAL A 235 12.86 -22.09 17.17
N GLU A 236 13.02 -22.37 18.47
CA GLU A 236 14.22 -23.00 19.03
C GLU A 236 14.46 -24.41 18.44
N ALA A 237 13.40 -25.18 18.21
CA ALA A 237 13.49 -26.51 17.60
C ALA A 237 13.81 -26.49 16.10
N HIS A 238 13.59 -25.36 15.41
CA HIS A 238 13.74 -25.23 13.96
C HIS A 238 14.73 -24.14 13.55
N LEU A 239 15.78 -23.90 14.34
CA LEU A 239 16.84 -22.96 14.00
C LEU A 239 17.57 -23.32 12.69
N PRO A 240 18.11 -22.35 11.93
CA PRO A 240 18.89 -22.61 10.72
C PRO A 240 19.87 -23.80 10.84
N ASP A 241 19.84 -24.72 9.88
CA ASP A 241 20.71 -25.89 9.83
C ASP A 241 21.29 -26.03 8.43
N SER A 242 22.60 -25.83 8.29
CA SER A 242 23.30 -25.89 7.01
C SER A 242 23.13 -27.22 6.29
N ASP A 243 22.89 -28.32 7.02
CA ASP A 243 22.71 -29.64 6.42
C ASP A 243 21.36 -29.79 5.72
N LEU A 244 20.39 -28.91 5.93
CA LEU A 244 19.05 -28.98 5.34
C LEU A 244 18.86 -28.06 4.12
N GLY A 245 19.69 -27.02 4.01
CA GLY A 245 19.54 -25.93 3.04
C GLY A 245 19.91 -26.28 1.59
N PHE A 246 19.58 -25.41 0.64
CA PHE A 246 20.03 -25.57 -0.74
C PHE A 246 21.56 -25.58 -0.88
N THR A 247 22.09 -26.45 -1.74
CA THR A 247 23.54 -26.58 -1.95
C THR A 247 24.07 -25.76 -3.13
N ASP A 248 23.19 -25.33 -4.04
CA ASP A 248 23.55 -24.53 -5.22
C ASP A 248 23.30 -23.04 -4.94
N VAL A 249 24.28 -22.21 -5.24
CA VAL A 249 24.21 -20.74 -5.13
C VAL A 249 23.29 -20.13 -6.19
N GLY A 250 23.08 -20.83 -7.32
CA GLY A 250 22.14 -20.41 -8.36
C GLY A 250 20.66 -20.61 -7.99
N THR A 251 20.37 -21.46 -7.00
CA THR A 251 19.00 -21.69 -6.53
C THR A 251 18.50 -20.47 -5.77
N GLY A 252 17.39 -19.91 -6.24
CA GLY A 252 16.69 -18.80 -5.58
C GLY A 252 15.93 -19.25 -4.33
N SER A 253 15.53 -18.29 -3.52
CA SER A 253 14.75 -18.54 -2.32
C SER A 253 13.35 -19.06 -2.64
N ASP A 254 12.83 -19.98 -1.82
CA ASP A 254 11.45 -20.46 -1.91
C ASP A 254 10.44 -19.59 -1.14
N ILE A 255 10.83 -18.41 -0.67
CA ILE A 255 9.99 -17.50 0.12
C ILE A 255 8.65 -17.14 -0.54
N LEU A 256 8.58 -16.99 -1.87
CA LEU A 256 7.31 -16.71 -2.55
C LEU A 256 6.34 -17.90 -2.44
N SER A 257 6.87 -19.13 -2.41
CA SER A 257 6.07 -20.33 -2.17
C SER A 257 5.57 -20.38 -0.73
N ILE A 258 6.36 -19.93 0.24
CA ILE A 258 5.95 -19.81 1.64
C ILE A 258 4.83 -18.78 1.82
N ILE A 259 4.95 -17.61 1.19
CA ILE A 259 3.89 -16.59 1.21
C ILE A 259 2.60 -17.15 0.59
N GLN A 260 2.71 -17.84 -0.55
CA GLN A 260 1.55 -18.46 -1.19
C GLN A 260 0.92 -19.56 -0.32
N LYS A 261 1.74 -20.34 0.40
CA LYS A 261 1.30 -21.35 1.35
C LYS A 261 0.54 -20.73 2.52
N PHE A 262 1.05 -19.65 3.11
CA PHE A 262 0.39 -18.92 4.17
C PHE A 262 -1.00 -18.42 3.74
N ILE A 263 -1.11 -17.82 2.54
CA ILE A 263 -2.39 -17.35 1.97
C ILE A 263 -3.37 -18.52 1.80
N ASN A 264 -2.89 -19.70 1.40
CA ASN A 264 -3.73 -20.89 1.20
C ASN A 264 -4.14 -21.55 2.53
N ASP A 265 -3.43 -21.27 3.62
CA ASP A 265 -3.69 -21.80 4.96
C ASP A 265 -4.74 -20.98 5.73
N GLY A 266 -5.53 -20.13 5.07
CA GLY A 266 -6.59 -19.32 5.68
C GLY A 266 -7.70 -20.09 6.43
N GLN A 267 -7.72 -21.42 6.35
CA GLN A 267 -8.59 -22.29 7.18
C GLN A 267 -7.94 -22.70 8.51
N LYS A 268 -6.62 -22.58 8.64
CA LYS A 268 -5.85 -22.91 9.85
C LYS A 268 -5.74 -21.71 10.80
N ALA A 269 -5.71 -20.49 10.26
CA ALA A 269 -5.52 -19.26 11.01
C ALA A 269 -6.14 -18.05 10.27
N PRO A 270 -6.51 -16.98 10.98
CA PRO A 270 -6.98 -15.75 10.35
C PRO A 270 -5.83 -15.05 9.62
N ILE A 271 -5.93 -14.92 8.30
CA ILE A 271 -4.87 -14.34 7.45
C ILE A 271 -5.10 -12.87 7.09
N CYS A 272 -6.32 -12.35 7.27
CA CYS A 272 -6.58 -10.97 6.93
C CYS A 272 -5.94 -10.01 7.94
N GLY A 273 -5.23 -8.99 7.48
CA GLY A 273 -4.53 -8.04 8.34
C GLY A 273 -3.25 -8.55 8.96
N SER A 274 -2.80 -9.74 8.54
CA SER A 274 -1.65 -10.41 9.12
C SER A 274 -0.36 -9.66 8.82
N ALA A 275 0.59 -9.74 9.75
CA ALA A 275 1.94 -9.23 9.55
C ALA A 275 2.91 -10.40 9.36
N MET A 276 3.73 -10.33 8.32
CA MET A 276 4.79 -11.30 8.07
C MET A 276 6.14 -10.61 8.21
N LEU A 277 6.92 -11.00 9.21
CA LEU A 277 8.32 -10.62 9.31
C LEU A 277 9.18 -11.69 8.64
N ILE A 278 9.96 -11.28 7.65
CA ILE A 278 10.78 -12.16 6.83
C ILE A 278 12.25 -11.77 7.01
N LEU A 279 13.04 -12.68 7.56
CA LEU A 279 14.49 -12.59 7.62
C LEU A 279 15.09 -13.27 6.38
N LEU A 280 15.53 -12.48 5.40
CA LEU A 280 15.93 -12.96 4.08
C LEU A 280 17.46 -12.98 3.93
N LYS A 281 18.02 -14.14 3.57
CA LYS A 281 19.46 -14.30 3.29
C LYS A 281 19.72 -14.80 1.88
N ARG A 282 18.88 -15.69 1.35
CA ARG A 282 18.86 -16.07 -0.07
C ARG A 282 17.86 -15.21 -0.82
N TYR A 283 18.20 -14.74 -2.02
CA TYR A 283 17.28 -13.91 -2.80
C TYR A 283 16.37 -14.75 -3.71
N PRO A 284 15.14 -14.30 -4.02
CA PRO A 284 14.32 -14.93 -5.05
C PRO A 284 14.96 -14.85 -6.44
N ASN A 285 14.54 -15.75 -7.33
CA ASN A 285 14.87 -15.67 -8.76
C ASN A 285 13.65 -15.20 -9.59
N GLU A 286 12.46 -15.35 -9.04
CA GLU A 286 11.18 -15.00 -9.62
C GLU A 286 10.95 -13.49 -9.52
N GLN A 287 10.74 -12.83 -10.66
CA GLN A 287 10.44 -11.38 -10.67
C GLN A 287 8.95 -11.08 -10.93
N ASN A 288 8.18 -12.06 -11.42
CA ASN A 288 6.75 -11.86 -11.61
C ASN A 288 6.01 -12.02 -10.28
N ILE A 289 5.62 -10.89 -9.71
CA ILE A 289 4.99 -10.80 -8.39
C ILE A 289 3.53 -10.33 -8.45
N ASP A 290 2.93 -10.18 -9.63
CA ASP A 290 1.62 -9.54 -9.75
C ASP A 290 0.50 -10.34 -9.07
N ASP A 291 0.49 -11.66 -9.25
CA ASP A 291 -0.49 -12.55 -8.64
C ASP A 291 -0.36 -12.60 -7.10
N ILE A 292 0.88 -12.67 -6.59
CA ILE A 292 1.12 -12.72 -5.15
C ILE A 292 0.78 -11.38 -4.50
N VAL A 293 1.14 -10.26 -5.12
CA VAL A 293 0.77 -8.91 -4.66
C VAL A 293 -0.75 -8.74 -4.64
N ALA A 294 -1.46 -9.18 -5.68
CA ALA A 294 -2.93 -9.11 -5.71
C ALA A 294 -3.57 -9.88 -4.55
N LYS A 295 -3.06 -11.08 -4.25
CA LYS A 295 -3.54 -11.91 -3.12
C LYS A 295 -3.17 -11.33 -1.75
N LEU A 296 -2.00 -10.70 -1.62
CA LEU A 296 -1.58 -10.03 -0.39
C LEU A 296 -2.45 -8.79 -0.12
N ARG A 297 -2.67 -7.96 -1.15
CA ARG A 297 -3.57 -6.79 -1.08
C ARG A 297 -5.00 -7.20 -0.73
N LYS A 298 -5.50 -8.31 -1.32
CA LYS A 298 -6.82 -8.86 -1.02
C LYS A 298 -7.08 -9.09 0.47
N HIS A 299 -6.07 -9.62 1.16
CA HIS A 299 -6.17 -10.00 2.57
C HIS A 299 -5.46 -8.98 3.47
N HIS A 300 -5.08 -7.80 2.97
CA HIS A 300 -4.38 -6.79 3.75
C HIS A 300 -3.15 -7.33 4.53
N ILE A 301 -2.39 -8.24 3.91
CA ILE A 301 -1.21 -8.86 4.54
C ILE A 301 -0.02 -7.91 4.39
N TYR A 302 0.56 -7.50 5.52
CA TYR A 302 1.77 -6.68 5.56
C TYR A 302 3.02 -7.54 5.45
N ILE A 303 3.90 -7.16 4.51
CA ILE A 303 5.16 -7.86 4.26
C ILE A 303 6.32 -6.99 4.74
N TYR A 304 6.94 -7.40 5.85
CA TYR A 304 8.10 -6.74 6.44
C TYR A 304 9.32 -7.59 6.21
N VAL A 305 10.28 -7.08 5.44
CA VAL A 305 11.45 -7.86 5.02
C VAL A 305 12.71 -7.20 5.54
N VAL A 306 13.55 -8.00 6.19
CA VAL A 306 14.91 -7.59 6.53
C VAL A 306 15.86 -8.46 5.73
N THR A 307 16.52 -7.82 4.77
CA THR A 307 17.33 -8.49 3.77
C THR A 307 18.80 -8.37 4.12
N HIS A 308 19.47 -9.51 4.21
CA HIS A 308 20.91 -9.53 4.40
C HIS A 308 21.61 -9.08 3.11
N GLU A 309 22.54 -8.12 3.19
CA GLU A 309 23.18 -7.53 1.99
C GLU A 309 24.09 -8.49 1.22
N VAL A 310 24.69 -9.44 1.94
CA VAL A 310 25.48 -10.54 1.35
C VAL A 310 24.60 -11.77 1.18
N PRO A 311 24.09 -12.06 -0.03
CA PRO A 311 23.22 -13.21 -0.25
C PRO A 311 23.98 -14.53 -0.17
N SER A 312 23.32 -15.57 0.34
CA SER A 312 23.81 -16.96 0.25
C SER A 312 23.59 -17.59 -1.13
N GLY A 313 22.68 -17.02 -1.92
CA GLY A 313 22.34 -17.47 -3.27
C GLY A 313 21.16 -16.68 -3.85
N GLY A 314 20.74 -17.07 -5.04
CA GLY A 314 19.69 -16.38 -5.80
C GLY A 314 20.16 -15.04 -6.38
N LEU A 315 19.24 -14.34 -7.05
CA LEU A 315 19.62 -13.26 -7.97
C LEU A 315 19.00 -11.89 -7.64
N TYR A 316 17.74 -11.83 -7.19
CA TYR A 316 16.97 -10.58 -7.22
C TYR A 316 16.46 -10.17 -5.83
N SER A 317 17.27 -9.41 -5.11
CA SER A 317 16.84 -8.73 -3.88
C SER A 317 15.62 -7.83 -4.09
N GLN A 318 15.56 -7.18 -5.25
CA GLN A 318 14.49 -6.25 -5.62
C GLN A 318 13.09 -6.89 -5.58
N THR A 319 12.99 -8.20 -5.79
CA THR A 319 11.70 -8.91 -5.77
C THR A 319 10.94 -8.70 -4.47
N MET A 320 11.61 -8.88 -3.32
CA MET A 320 10.97 -8.70 -2.02
C MET A 320 10.78 -7.22 -1.66
N TYR A 321 11.65 -6.34 -2.15
CA TYR A 321 11.47 -4.90 -2.01
C TYR A 321 10.21 -4.41 -2.74
N ASP A 322 9.98 -4.87 -3.96
CA ASP A 322 8.82 -4.51 -4.77
C ASP A 322 7.52 -5.07 -4.18
N ILE A 323 7.54 -6.29 -3.63
CA ILE A 323 6.40 -6.85 -2.91
C ILE A 323 6.05 -5.95 -1.71
N ALA A 324 7.02 -5.66 -0.84
CA ALA A 324 6.79 -4.84 0.35
C ALA A 324 6.28 -3.43 -0.03
N THR A 325 6.87 -2.81 -1.04
CA THR A 325 6.45 -1.52 -1.61
C THR A 325 4.99 -1.56 -2.03
N ARG A 326 4.61 -2.61 -2.78
CA ARG A 326 3.25 -2.75 -3.33
C ARG A 326 2.24 -3.24 -2.30
N THR A 327 2.63 -3.65 -1.09
CA THR A 327 1.69 -4.18 -0.07
C THR A 327 1.68 -3.36 1.22
N ASN A 328 2.07 -2.08 1.17
CA ASN A 328 2.18 -1.20 2.34
C ASN A 328 3.14 -1.74 3.43
N GLY A 329 3.98 -2.70 3.07
CA GLY A 329 5.04 -3.23 3.92
C GLY A 329 6.30 -2.37 3.84
N TYR A 330 7.39 -2.88 4.37
CA TYR A 330 8.71 -2.28 4.17
C TYR A 330 9.77 -3.36 3.95
N CYS A 331 10.84 -3.01 3.24
CA CYS A 331 11.99 -3.87 3.03
C CYS A 331 13.27 -3.09 3.29
N SER A 332 14.11 -3.60 4.18
CA SER A 332 15.41 -3.02 4.50
C SER A 332 16.54 -3.95 4.11
N PHE A 333 17.73 -3.37 4.01
CA PHE A 333 18.97 -4.07 3.78
C PHE A 333 19.94 -3.78 4.92
N GLY A 334 20.62 -4.81 5.40
CA GLY A 334 21.62 -4.65 6.45
C GLY A 334 22.43 -5.92 6.68
N ILE A 335 23.48 -5.77 7.48
CA ILE A 335 24.32 -6.87 7.98
C ILE A 335 24.66 -6.63 9.44
N ASP A 336 25.04 -7.70 10.15
CA ASP A 336 25.41 -7.66 11.56
C ASP A 336 24.37 -6.89 12.42
N GLN A 337 24.81 -5.92 13.21
CA GLN A 337 23.94 -5.12 14.08
C GLN A 337 22.86 -4.34 13.32
N ASN A 338 23.07 -4.00 12.04
CA ASN A 338 22.07 -3.28 11.24
C ASN A 338 20.94 -4.19 10.80
N PHE A 339 21.27 -5.44 10.48
CA PHE A 339 20.29 -6.48 10.20
C PHE A 339 19.42 -6.69 11.44
N LEU A 340 20.05 -6.86 12.61
CA LEU A 340 19.35 -7.01 13.87
C LEU A 340 18.49 -5.77 14.20
N TYR A 341 19.05 -4.55 14.11
CA TYR A 341 18.33 -3.30 14.41
C TYR A 341 17.08 -3.15 13.53
N ALA A 342 17.19 -3.34 12.22
CA ALA A 342 16.03 -3.26 11.32
C ALA A 342 15.01 -4.39 11.59
N ALA A 343 15.50 -5.57 12.00
CA ALA A 343 14.67 -6.71 12.35
C ALA A 343 14.04 -6.60 13.72
N THR A 344 14.42 -5.66 14.59
CA THR A 344 13.84 -5.50 15.93
C THR A 344 13.14 -4.17 16.13
N ASN A 345 13.43 -3.16 15.32
CA ASN A 345 12.93 -1.79 15.44
C ASN A 345 11.96 -1.42 14.31
N GLY A 346 11.41 -2.39 13.58
CA GLY A 346 10.46 -2.11 12.49
C GLY A 346 8.99 -2.29 12.87
N GLY A 347 8.09 -1.94 11.94
CA GLY A 347 6.62 -1.98 12.14
C GLY A 347 5.99 -3.36 12.34
N ALA A 348 6.82 -4.39 12.51
CA ALA A 348 6.39 -5.74 12.88
C ALA A 348 6.18 -5.92 14.40
N TYR A 349 6.77 -5.04 15.23
CA TYR A 349 6.88 -5.24 16.69
C TYR A 349 6.04 -4.26 17.51
N TYR A 350 6.24 -2.97 17.26
CA TYR A 350 5.86 -1.93 18.20
C TYR A 350 4.48 -1.35 17.96
N SER A 351 3.99 -1.40 16.72
CA SER A 351 2.79 -0.64 16.37
C SER A 351 2.11 -1.28 15.17
N HIS A 352 0.97 -1.93 15.41
CA HIS A 352 0.33 -2.78 14.40
C HIS A 352 -0.64 -2.05 13.49
N TYR A 353 -0.89 -0.77 13.77
CA TYR A 353 -1.89 0.03 13.08
C TYR A 353 -1.17 1.07 12.21
N LEU A 354 -0.95 0.69 10.95
CA LEU A 354 -0.41 1.58 9.93
C LEU A 354 -1.45 2.65 9.59
N PHE A 355 -1.17 3.92 9.87
CA PHE A 355 -2.07 5.04 9.52
C PHE A 355 -1.53 5.93 8.38
N TYR A 356 -0.26 5.76 8.02
CA TYR A 356 0.35 6.49 6.91
C TYR A 356 1.29 5.58 6.14
N SER A 357 1.10 5.50 4.82
CA SER A 357 1.95 4.74 3.91
C SER A 357 2.12 5.53 2.63
N THR A 358 3.36 5.77 2.22
CA THR A 358 3.65 6.32 0.91
C THR A 358 4.97 5.79 0.36
N ASN A 359 5.03 5.62 -0.95
CA ASN A 359 6.20 5.20 -1.70
C ASN A 359 6.63 6.35 -2.62
N ILE A 360 7.85 6.85 -2.42
CA ILE A 360 8.32 8.10 -3.01
C ILE A 360 9.39 7.81 -4.05
N PRO A 361 9.09 7.99 -5.35
CA PRO A 361 10.11 7.90 -6.38
C PRO A 361 11.06 9.09 -6.29
N VAL A 362 12.34 8.81 -6.12
CA VAL A 362 13.42 9.79 -6.11
C VAL A 362 14.41 9.49 -7.24
N SER A 363 15.07 10.52 -7.77
CA SER A 363 16.03 10.34 -8.87
C SER A 363 17.04 11.47 -8.96
N GLY A 364 18.18 11.18 -9.56
CA GLY A 364 19.27 12.15 -9.65
C GLY A 364 20.05 12.27 -8.34
N LYS A 365 21.03 13.19 -8.34
CA LYS A 365 21.95 13.34 -7.20
C LYS A 365 21.29 13.99 -6.01
N ASN A 366 20.54 15.06 -6.22
CA ASN A 366 19.89 15.78 -5.13
C ASN A 366 18.47 16.11 -5.59
N GLY A 367 17.53 16.12 -4.66
CA GLY A 367 16.17 16.52 -4.95
C GLY A 367 15.41 16.84 -3.68
N THR A 368 14.24 17.45 -3.89
CA THR A 368 13.27 17.75 -2.86
C THR A 368 11.90 17.38 -3.39
N VAL A 369 11.14 16.63 -2.61
CA VAL A 369 9.81 16.11 -2.98
C VAL A 369 8.84 16.39 -1.84
N ALA A 370 7.62 16.81 -2.18
CA ALA A 370 6.55 16.91 -1.21
C ALA A 370 6.00 15.51 -0.94
N LEU A 371 5.81 15.16 0.33
CA LEU A 371 5.14 13.93 0.72
C LEU A 371 3.61 14.18 0.75
N PRO A 372 2.78 13.14 0.55
CA PRO A 372 1.36 13.25 0.83
C PRO A 372 1.09 13.77 2.24
N LEU A 373 -0.06 14.45 2.41
CA LEU A 373 -0.47 14.93 3.73
C LEU A 373 -0.64 13.75 4.69
N MET A 374 -0.04 13.87 5.87
CA MET A 374 -0.17 12.88 6.93
C MET A 374 -1.15 13.39 7.98
N THR A 375 -2.31 12.75 8.08
CA THR A 375 -3.26 13.00 9.18
C THR A 375 -2.89 12.12 10.35
N VAL A 376 -2.49 12.74 11.45
CA VAL A 376 -2.11 12.01 12.66
C VAL A 376 -3.36 11.72 13.49
N PRO A 377 -3.56 10.47 13.92
CA PRO A 377 -4.69 10.08 14.77
C PRO A 377 -4.78 10.87 16.09
N ASP A 378 -5.89 10.69 16.82
CA ASP A 378 -6.22 11.41 18.07
C ASP A 378 -5.22 11.14 19.23
N LEU A 379 -4.27 10.22 19.06
CA LEU A 379 -3.21 9.88 20.00
C LEU A 379 -1.81 10.02 19.37
N GLU A 380 -0.80 10.07 20.25
CA GLU A 380 0.61 10.21 19.85
C GLU A 380 0.99 9.12 18.84
N THR A 381 1.71 9.52 17.80
CA THR A 381 2.29 8.56 16.87
C THR A 381 3.50 7.95 17.52
N ASP A 382 3.49 6.63 17.63
CA ASP A 382 4.58 5.92 18.29
C ASP A 382 5.81 5.83 17.38
N TYR A 383 5.59 5.61 16.08
CA TYR A 383 6.68 5.22 15.21
C TYR A 383 6.57 5.70 13.76
N LEU A 384 7.64 6.32 13.26
CA LEU A 384 7.81 6.70 11.85
C LEU A 384 9.08 6.07 11.31
N ILE A 385 8.97 5.37 10.19
CA ILE A 385 10.11 4.75 9.52
C ILE A 385 10.16 5.15 8.06
N MET A 386 11.38 5.08 7.52
CA MET A 386 11.60 5.13 6.10
C MET A 386 12.76 4.26 5.65
N THR A 387 12.80 3.94 4.37
CA THR A 387 14.01 3.43 3.73
C THR A 387 14.81 4.58 3.13
N ILE A 388 16.13 4.59 3.32
CA ILE A 388 17.03 5.59 2.73
C ILE A 388 17.63 5.15 1.38
N GLN A 389 17.48 3.88 1.03
CA GLN A 389 17.85 3.29 -0.26
C GLN A 389 16.98 2.05 -0.52
N ASP A 390 16.63 1.77 -1.78
CA ASP A 390 15.76 0.65 -2.16
C ASP A 390 16.49 -0.66 -2.50
N HIS A 391 17.80 -0.65 -2.36
CA HIS A 391 18.68 -1.79 -2.59
C HIS A 391 19.79 -1.82 -1.53
N GLY A 392 20.41 -2.98 -1.33
CA GLY A 392 21.66 -3.11 -0.59
C GLY A 392 22.84 -3.33 -1.54
N PRO A 393 24.09 -3.06 -1.12
CA PRO A 393 24.48 -2.42 0.14
C PRO A 393 24.28 -0.89 0.13
N LEU A 394 24.22 -0.26 1.31
CA LEU A 394 24.13 1.21 1.45
C LEU A 394 25.37 1.90 0.87
N THR A 395 25.27 2.40 -0.36
CA THR A 395 26.42 2.90 -1.13
C THR A 395 26.16 4.24 -1.82
N SER A 396 24.90 4.54 -2.13
CA SER A 396 24.53 5.76 -2.83
C SER A 396 24.18 6.90 -1.88
N PHE A 397 23.64 6.60 -0.70
CA PHE A 397 23.13 7.60 0.24
C PHE A 397 24.20 8.59 0.71
N ILE A 398 23.85 9.89 0.79
CA ILE A 398 24.71 10.94 1.36
C ILE A 398 24.02 11.60 2.55
N ARG A 399 22.77 12.06 2.36
CA ARG A 399 21.99 12.72 3.40
C ARG A 399 20.50 12.72 3.08
N GLN A 400 19.70 12.93 4.12
CA GLN A 400 18.27 13.21 4.04
C GLN A 400 17.87 14.33 4.99
N GLU A 401 16.76 14.99 4.69
CA GLU A 401 16.15 16.02 5.52
C GLU A 401 14.64 15.98 5.32
N ILE A 402 13.89 15.90 6.41
CA ILE A 402 12.43 16.01 6.44
C ILE A 402 12.06 17.29 7.15
N ASP A 403 11.46 18.21 6.42
CA ASP A 403 10.81 19.39 6.98
C ASP A 403 9.31 19.14 7.10
N TRP A 404 8.69 19.61 8.18
CA TRP A 404 7.26 19.43 8.43
C TRP A 404 6.62 20.67 9.03
N ASN A 405 5.35 20.86 8.72
CA ASN A 405 4.51 21.88 9.34
C ASN A 405 3.09 21.35 9.55
N ALA A 406 2.50 21.60 10.72
CA ALA A 406 1.11 21.27 10.98
C ALA A 406 0.21 22.34 10.32
N VAL A 407 -0.67 21.88 9.43
CA VAL A 407 -1.52 22.72 8.58
C VAL A 407 -2.42 23.62 9.44
N GLY A 408 -2.41 24.92 9.14
CA GLY A 408 -3.25 25.90 9.85
C GLY A 408 -2.71 26.33 11.22
N THR A 409 -1.47 25.97 11.55
CA THR A 409 -0.79 26.37 12.79
C THR A 409 0.63 26.89 12.52
N ASP A 410 1.27 27.43 13.56
CA ASP A 410 2.69 27.81 13.54
C ASP A 410 3.64 26.65 13.93
N LEU A 411 3.09 25.47 14.26
CA LEU A 411 3.89 24.30 14.64
C LEU A 411 4.62 23.76 13.41
N SER A 412 5.95 23.79 13.45
CA SER A 412 6.83 23.31 12.39
C SER A 412 8.15 22.81 12.98
N GLY A 413 8.86 22.02 12.20
CA GLY A 413 10.18 21.51 12.54
C GLY A 413 10.82 20.79 11.37
N GLY A 414 11.97 20.22 11.63
CA GLY A 414 12.65 19.39 10.66
C GLY A 414 13.67 18.49 11.34
N GLU A 415 13.98 17.38 10.67
CA GLU A 415 15.00 16.42 11.06
C GLU A 415 15.90 16.18 9.85
N ALA A 416 17.21 16.25 10.04
CA ALA A 416 18.19 16.06 8.99
C ALA A 416 19.29 15.11 9.45
N GLU A 417 19.65 14.17 8.58
CA GLU A 417 20.70 13.19 8.83
C GLU A 417 21.64 13.10 7.65
N ASN A 418 22.91 12.84 7.93
CA ASN A 418 23.90 12.55 6.91
C ASN A 418 24.53 11.16 7.15
N ILE A 419 25.15 10.60 6.11
CA ILE A 419 25.73 9.25 6.16
C ILE A 419 26.78 9.07 7.26
N TRP A 420 27.45 10.14 7.68
CA TRP A 420 28.42 10.07 8.76
C TRP A 420 27.70 9.90 10.10
N ASP A 421 26.74 10.75 10.42
CA ASP A 421 25.96 10.62 11.66
C ASP A 421 25.18 9.30 11.69
N PHE A 422 24.65 8.89 10.53
CA PHE A 422 23.98 7.62 10.32
C PHE A 422 24.90 6.40 10.62
N GLY A 423 26.06 6.31 9.96
CA GLY A 423 26.99 5.20 10.12
C GLY A 423 27.59 5.05 11.52
N TRP A 424 27.69 6.14 12.28
CA TRP A 424 28.25 6.13 13.63
C TRP A 424 27.22 5.85 14.73
N VAL A 425 25.94 6.22 14.54
CA VAL A 425 24.89 6.13 15.58
C VAL A 425 23.87 5.03 15.28
N LYS A 426 23.54 4.81 14.01
CA LYS A 426 22.45 3.94 13.53
C LYS A 426 22.94 2.82 12.59
N GLY A 427 24.23 2.86 12.23
CA GLY A 427 24.99 1.88 11.44
C GLY A 427 24.76 2.00 9.92
N ASN A 428 25.04 0.96 9.14
CA ASN A 428 25.13 1.01 7.66
C ASN A 428 23.95 0.31 6.93
N GLY A 429 22.80 0.16 7.59
CA GLY A 429 21.60 -0.41 6.95
C GLY A 429 20.79 0.62 6.15
N THR A 430 19.78 0.17 5.41
CA THR A 430 18.88 1.07 4.66
C THR A 430 17.60 1.43 5.43
N PHE A 431 17.42 0.88 6.63
CA PHE A 431 16.31 1.19 7.54
C PHE A 431 16.61 2.45 8.34
N TYR A 432 15.65 3.36 8.43
CA TYR A 432 15.76 4.56 9.26
C TYR A 432 14.47 4.81 10.04
N GLU A 433 14.63 5.01 11.34
CA GLU A 433 13.60 5.44 12.27
C GLU A 433 13.74 6.95 12.49
N LEU A 434 12.67 7.69 12.28
CA LEU A 434 12.62 9.13 12.50
C LEU A 434 12.46 9.41 14.00
N SER A 435 13.26 10.33 14.53
CA SER A 435 13.19 10.74 15.93
C SER A 435 11.99 11.65 16.21
N TRP A 436 11.43 12.25 15.16
CA TRP A 436 10.27 13.12 15.26
C TRP A 436 9.00 12.39 15.70
N GLN A 437 8.39 12.88 16.78
CA GLN A 437 7.12 12.41 17.32
C GLN A 437 6.04 13.47 17.01
N PRO A 438 5.20 13.29 15.97
CA PRO A 438 4.21 14.28 15.59
C PRO A 438 3.08 14.36 16.63
N SER A 439 2.67 15.58 16.96
CA SER A 439 1.53 15.81 17.85
C SER A 439 0.21 15.29 17.24
N PRO A 440 -0.68 14.71 18.06
CA PRO A 440 -1.96 14.16 17.61
C PRO A 440 -2.91 15.22 17.07
N ASN A 441 -3.94 14.77 16.32
CA ASN A 441 -5.02 15.61 15.78
C ASN A 441 -4.59 16.69 14.77
N TYR A 442 -3.39 16.58 14.21
CA TYR A 442 -2.88 17.50 13.20
C TYR A 442 -2.73 16.82 11.84
N VAL A 443 -2.86 17.62 10.79
CA VAL A 443 -2.47 17.24 9.43
C VAL A 443 -1.11 17.87 9.17
N TYR A 444 -0.12 17.05 8.84
CA TYR A 444 1.23 17.51 8.53
C TYR A 444 1.45 17.58 7.03
N ASN A 445 1.94 18.73 6.59
CA ASN A 445 2.56 18.89 5.29
C ASN A 445 4.06 18.66 5.45
N MET A 446 4.62 17.75 4.66
CA MET A 446 6.00 17.31 4.81
C MET A 446 6.75 17.42 3.48
N THR A 447 8.02 17.79 3.57
CA THR A 447 8.92 17.88 2.43
C THR A 447 10.16 17.05 2.73
N PHE A 448 10.47 16.12 1.83
CA PHE A 448 11.65 15.27 1.91
C PHE A 448 12.71 15.74 0.92
N SER A 449 13.89 16.07 1.43
CA SER A 449 15.08 16.42 0.67
C SER A 449 16.13 15.32 0.80
N TYR A 450 16.80 14.99 -0.30
CA TYR A 450 17.79 13.92 -0.35
C TYR A 450 19.03 14.29 -1.13
N ALA A 451 20.13 13.62 -0.84
CA ALA A 451 21.29 13.56 -1.70
C ALA A 451 21.89 12.14 -1.79
N PHE A 452 22.30 11.78 -3.01
CA PHE A 452 22.90 10.53 -3.42
C PHE A 452 24.20 10.78 -4.23
N THR A 453 25.09 9.80 -4.26
CA THR A 453 26.34 9.86 -5.02
C THR A 453 26.11 9.68 -6.52
N ASP A 454 25.09 8.90 -6.90
CA ASP A 454 24.72 8.55 -8.27
C ASP A 454 23.44 9.25 -8.76
N ARG A 455 22.89 8.80 -9.89
CA ARG A 455 21.67 9.37 -10.50
C ARG A 455 20.57 8.31 -10.68
N SER A 456 20.69 7.17 -10.01
CA SER A 456 19.72 6.09 -10.11
C SER A 456 18.35 6.58 -9.66
N SER A 457 17.31 6.06 -10.32
CA SER A 457 15.96 6.17 -9.78
C SER A 457 15.79 5.08 -8.73
N GLN A 458 15.16 5.42 -7.62
CA GLN A 458 14.82 4.50 -6.54
C GLN A 458 13.50 4.90 -5.91
N VAL A 459 12.81 3.96 -5.27
CA VAL A 459 11.52 4.21 -4.61
C VAL A 459 11.70 4.03 -3.12
N LEU A 460 11.54 5.11 -2.34
CA LEU A 460 11.69 5.05 -0.88
C LEU A 460 10.34 4.82 -0.20
N GLN A 461 10.31 3.95 0.80
CA GLN A 461 9.12 3.64 1.58
C GLN A 461 9.09 4.54 2.81
N PHE A 462 7.94 5.16 3.12
CA PHE A 462 7.67 5.88 4.37
C PHE A 462 6.44 5.29 5.03
N ARG A 463 6.53 4.97 6.32
CA ARG A 463 5.43 4.37 7.10
C ARG A 463 5.32 5.05 8.45
N ALA A 464 4.10 5.28 8.91
CA ALA A 464 3.83 5.69 10.28
C ALA A 464 2.79 4.77 10.93
N PHE A 465 3.05 4.42 12.17
CA PHE A 465 2.29 3.44 12.92
C PHE A 465 1.84 4.00 14.28
N THR A 466 0.74 3.46 14.78
CA THR A 466 0.26 3.69 16.15
C THR A 466 -0.05 2.37 16.84
N GLU A 467 0.00 2.39 18.17
CA GLU A 467 -0.40 1.30 19.07
C GLU A 467 -1.92 1.22 19.27
N ASP A 468 -2.68 2.30 19.03
CA ASP A 468 -4.11 2.33 19.32
C ASP A 468 -4.98 1.78 18.17
N GLU A 469 -5.67 0.68 18.46
CA GLU A 469 -6.64 0.03 17.58
C GLU A 469 -7.86 0.89 17.27
N ASN A 470 -8.22 1.81 18.18
CA ASN A 470 -9.47 2.55 18.13
C ASN A 470 -9.45 3.69 17.10
N VAL A 471 -8.27 4.04 16.57
CA VAL A 471 -8.13 5.18 15.66
C VAL A 471 -8.04 4.78 14.19
N ILE A 472 -7.78 3.50 13.89
CA ILE A 472 -7.74 3.01 12.49
C ILE A 472 -8.94 2.11 12.21
N ASN A 473 -9.96 2.70 11.60
CA ASN A 473 -11.17 2.00 11.16
C ASN A 473 -11.17 1.65 9.66
N THR A 474 -10.13 2.05 8.92
CA THR A 474 -10.04 1.83 7.47
C THR A 474 -8.64 1.39 7.07
N TRP A 475 -8.56 0.48 6.09
CA TRP A 475 -7.29 0.06 5.50
C TRP A 475 -6.68 1.21 4.69
N ILE A 476 -5.39 1.46 4.90
CA ILE A 476 -4.63 2.44 4.11
C ILE A 476 -4.61 2.02 2.64
N PRO A 477 -4.91 2.93 1.70
CA PRO A 477 -4.86 2.62 0.28
C PRO A 477 -3.46 2.15 -0.13
N TYR A 478 -3.40 1.35 -1.19
CA TYR A 478 -2.13 1.00 -1.81
C TYR A 478 -1.77 2.05 -2.84
N ASP A 479 -0.52 2.48 -2.84
CA ASP A 479 0.02 3.25 -3.96
C ASP A 479 -0.03 2.38 -5.23
N ASN A 480 -0.43 3.01 -6.34
CA ASN A 480 -0.51 2.38 -7.66
C ASN A 480 0.64 2.82 -8.56
#